data_AF-A0A444UB73-F1
#
_entry.id   AF-A0A444UB73-F1
#
_cell.length_a   1.000
_cell.length_b   1.000
_cell.length_c   1.000
_cell.angle_alpha   90.00
_cell.angle_beta   90.00
_cell.angle_gamma   90.00
#
_symmetry.space_group_name_H-M   'P 1'
#
loop_
_entity.id
_entity.type
_entity.pdbx_description
1 polymer ?
#
loop_
_entity_poly.entity_id
_entity_poly.type
_entity_poly.pdbx_seq_one_letter_code
_entity_poly.pdbx_strand_id
1 'polypeptide(L)'
;MPQKPELKVAKIENPKAVGILWDLSQIDTSVASIQSYCLYVLHENANVRKLRWRSMGFIKAIQLPMCCRLTKLNPGRYHFAVVGKDIYGRYGPYSDIQSTTVSAVDC
;
A
#
# COMPACT_ATOMS: atom_id res chain seq x y z
N MET A 1 19.80 3.46 -3.98
CA MET A 1 18.79 2.76 -3.15
C MET A 1 17.44 2.91 -3.85
N PRO A 2 16.46 1.97 -3.77
CA PRO A 2 15.15 2.18 -4.39
C PRO A 2 14.52 3.50 -3.96
N GLN A 3 13.84 4.18 -4.90
CA GLN A 3 13.20 5.47 -4.65
C GLN A 3 11.95 5.34 -3.77
N LYS A 4 11.62 6.42 -3.04
CA LYS A 4 10.42 6.48 -2.17
C LYS A 4 9.15 6.46 -3.02
N PRO A 5 8.23 5.49 -2.84
CA PRO A 5 6.94 5.51 -3.50
C PRO A 5 6.04 6.62 -2.96
N GLU A 6 5.30 7.28 -3.84
CA GLU A 6 4.19 8.15 -3.50
C GLU A 6 2.90 7.36 -3.45
N LEU A 7 2.36 7.17 -2.25
CA LEU A 7 1.14 6.37 -2.02
C LEU A 7 -0.10 7.26 -2.01
N LYS A 8 -1.15 6.83 -2.71
CA LYS A 8 -2.49 7.41 -2.70
C LYS A 8 -3.52 6.33 -2.38
N VAL A 9 -4.52 6.70 -1.58
CA VAL A 9 -5.59 5.80 -1.13
C VAL A 9 -6.94 6.45 -1.46
N ALA A 10 -7.82 5.69 -2.10
CA ALA A 10 -9.17 6.13 -2.44
C ALA A 10 -10.22 5.13 -1.96
N LYS A 11 -11.36 5.63 -1.49
CA LYS A 11 -12.54 4.79 -1.27
C LYS A 11 -13.24 4.60 -2.61
N ILE A 12 -13.65 3.38 -2.90
CA ILE A 12 -14.43 3.04 -4.09
C ILE A 12 -15.81 2.65 -3.59
N GLU A 13 -16.81 3.43 -3.99
CA GLU A 13 -18.22 3.10 -3.76
C GLU A 13 -18.71 2.30 -4.98
N ASN A 14 -19.30 1.13 -4.75
CA ASN A 14 -19.87 0.22 -5.76
C ASN A 14 -18.89 -0.48 -6.73
N PRO A 15 -18.40 -1.70 -6.37
CA PRO A 15 -18.53 -2.35 -5.07
C PRO A 15 -17.58 -1.73 -4.04
N LYS A 16 -18.02 -1.67 -2.77
CA LYS A 16 -17.22 -1.13 -1.66
C LYS A 16 -15.81 -1.74 -1.64
N ALA A 17 -14.81 -0.90 -1.83
CA ALA A 17 -13.41 -1.29 -1.84
C ALA A 17 -12.51 -0.11 -1.45
N VAL A 18 -11.25 -0.41 -1.19
CA VAL A 18 -10.19 0.59 -1.04
C VAL A 18 -9.24 0.43 -2.23
N GLY A 19 -9.14 1.47 -3.05
CA GLY A 19 -8.13 1.59 -4.09
C GLY A 19 -6.81 2.08 -3.51
N ILE A 20 -5.74 1.35 -3.77
CA ILE A 20 -4.38 1.69 -3.40
C ILE A 20 -3.62 1.94 -4.70
N LEU A 21 -2.99 3.09 -4.83
CA LEU A 21 -2.18 3.45 -5.99
C LEU A 21 -0.84 4.00 -5.50
N TRP A 22 0.25 3.62 -6.15
CA TRP A 22 1.53 4.24 -5.91
C TRP A 22 2.31 4.51 -7.19
N ASP A 23 3.08 5.59 -7.15
CA ASP A 23 3.97 6.03 -8.23
C ASP A 23 5.33 6.46 -7.66
N LEU A 24 6.23 6.90 -8.52
CA LEU A 24 7.45 7.63 -8.15
C LEU A 24 7.31 9.08 -8.62
N SER A 25 7.76 10.03 -7.81
CA SER A 25 7.71 11.46 -8.15
C SER A 25 8.45 11.78 -9.45
N GLN A 26 9.60 11.12 -9.64
CA GLN A 26 10.43 11.13 -10.85
C GLN A 26 11.13 9.77 -10.94
N ILE A 27 11.32 9.26 -12.16
CA ILE A 27 12.06 8.01 -12.38
C ILE A 27 13.56 8.35 -12.50
N ASP A 28 14.36 7.92 -11.53
CA ASP A 28 15.82 7.98 -11.61
C ASP A 28 16.33 6.72 -12.30
N THR A 29 16.81 6.83 -13.54
CA THR A 29 17.30 5.68 -14.31
C THR A 29 18.70 5.25 -13.90
N SER A 30 19.38 5.99 -13.03
CA SER A 30 20.71 5.63 -12.52
C SER A 30 20.66 4.57 -11.43
N VAL A 31 19.50 4.36 -10.79
CA VAL A 31 19.33 3.34 -9.76
C VAL A 31 18.93 1.99 -10.35
N ALA A 32 19.22 0.93 -9.61
CA ALA A 32 18.79 -0.41 -9.96
C ALA A 32 17.27 -0.50 -10.07
N SER A 33 16.77 -1.22 -11.08
CA SER A 33 15.33 -1.40 -11.28
C SER A 33 14.66 -2.05 -10.07
N ILE A 34 13.44 -1.59 -9.78
CA ILE A 34 12.62 -2.19 -8.72
C ILE A 34 12.14 -3.56 -9.21
N GLN A 35 12.39 -4.61 -8.43
CA GLN A 35 11.93 -5.97 -8.68
C GLN A 35 10.50 -6.17 -8.15
N SER A 36 10.22 -5.62 -6.96
CA SER A 36 8.93 -5.79 -6.30
C SER A 36 8.63 -4.66 -5.32
N TYR A 37 7.35 -4.47 -5.02
CA TYR A 37 6.88 -3.63 -3.93
C TYR A 37 6.28 -4.49 -2.82
N CYS A 38 6.37 -4.04 -1.57
CA CYS A 38 5.68 -4.65 -0.44
C CYS A 38 4.66 -3.65 0.11
N LEU A 39 3.38 -4.01 0.09
CA LEU A 39 2.30 -3.23 0.71
C LEU A 39 2.13 -3.66 2.16
N TYR A 40 2.23 -2.71 3.08
CA TYR A 40 1.96 -2.91 4.49
C TYR A 40 0.61 -2.31 4.88
N VAL A 41 -0.10 -3.01 5.76
CA VAL A 41 -1.42 -2.64 6.26
C VAL A 41 -1.45 -2.74 7.78
N LEU A 42 -1.99 -1.69 8.43
CA LEU A 42 -2.41 -1.70 9.82
C LEU A 42 -3.94 -1.55 9.85
N HIS A 43 -4.64 -2.37 10.64
CA HIS A 43 -6.08 -2.24 10.85
C HIS A 43 -6.34 -1.93 12.32
N GLU A 44 -6.86 -0.74 12.59
CA GLU A 44 -7.35 -0.30 13.88
C GLU A 44 -8.87 -0.54 13.94
N ASN A 45 -9.29 -1.46 14.81
CA ASN A 45 -10.69 -1.69 15.12
C ASN A 45 -10.85 -2.06 16.60
N ALA A 46 -12.07 -1.89 17.13
CA ALA A 46 -12.36 -2.12 18.54
C ALA A 46 -12.10 -3.55 19.02
N ASN A 47 -12.09 -4.53 18.12
CA ASN A 47 -11.86 -5.94 18.43
C ASN A 47 -10.37 -6.32 18.45
N VAL A 48 -9.47 -5.45 17.98
CA VAL A 48 -8.03 -5.74 17.89
C VAL A 48 -7.33 -5.28 19.16
N ARG A 49 -6.89 -6.26 19.95
CA ARG A 49 -6.13 -6.02 21.20
C ARG A 49 -4.72 -5.47 20.99
N LYS A 50 -4.13 -5.69 19.80
CA LYS A 50 -2.76 -5.24 19.48
C LYS A 50 -2.65 -4.77 18.04
N LEU A 51 -2.31 -3.49 17.87
CA LEU A 51 -2.00 -2.89 16.58
C LEU A 51 -0.68 -3.46 16.04
N ARG A 52 -0.70 -4.00 14.81
CA ARG A 52 0.48 -4.55 14.15
C ARG A 52 0.41 -4.36 12.64
N TRP A 53 1.47 -3.81 12.06
CA TRP A 53 1.67 -3.77 10.61
C TRP A 53 1.83 -5.19 10.04
N ARG A 54 1.09 -5.49 8.98
CA ARG A 54 1.16 -6.76 8.25
C ARG A 54 1.59 -6.47 6.82
N SER A 55 2.48 -7.29 6.28
CA SER A 55 2.76 -7.31 4.85
C SER A 55 1.66 -8.06 4.12
N MET A 56 1.21 -7.51 3.00
CA MET A 56 0.29 -8.16 2.06
C MET A 56 1.03 -9.04 1.03
N GLY A 57 2.34 -9.24 1.22
CA GLY A 57 3.22 -9.96 0.30
C GLY A 57 3.94 -9.05 -0.69
N PHE A 58 4.80 -9.66 -1.50
CA PHE A 58 5.53 -8.99 -2.58
C PHE A 58 4.69 -8.91 -3.85
N ILE A 59 4.54 -7.70 -4.37
CA ILE A 59 3.87 -7.40 -5.63
C ILE A 59 4.97 -7.16 -6.67
N LYS A 60 5.04 -8.01 -7.70
CA LYS A 60 6.03 -7.86 -8.76
C LYS A 60 5.88 -6.50 -9.44
N ALA A 61 6.99 -5.78 -9.62
CA ALA A 61 6.97 -4.51 -10.33
C ALA A 61 6.75 -4.75 -11.84
N ILE A 62 5.86 -3.96 -12.44
CA ILE A 62 5.61 -3.92 -13.88
C ILE A 62 5.78 -2.47 -14.37
N GLN A 63 4.71 -1.76 -14.71
CA GLN A 63 4.72 -0.35 -15.09
C GLN A 63 4.06 0.50 -14.01
N LEU A 64 4.63 1.69 -13.77
CA LEU A 64 4.04 2.70 -12.90
C LEU A 64 3.06 3.61 -13.68
N PRO A 65 2.02 4.16 -13.03
CA PRO A 65 1.65 3.92 -11.63
C PRO A 65 1.13 2.49 -11.41
N MET A 66 1.47 1.90 -10.26
CA MET A 66 0.96 0.61 -9.85
C MET A 66 -0.27 0.80 -8.97
N CYS A 67 -1.27 -0.07 -9.09
CA CYS A 67 -2.43 -0.02 -8.23
C CYS A 67 -2.95 -1.42 -7.86
N CYS A 68 -3.64 -1.50 -6.73
CA CYS A 68 -4.39 -2.68 -6.36
C CYS A 68 -5.67 -2.28 -5.62
N ARG A 69 -6.64 -3.20 -5.62
CA ARG A 69 -7.94 -3.01 -4.97
C ARG A 69 -8.08 -3.99 -3.81
N LEU A 70 -8.35 -3.45 -2.63
CA LEU A 70 -8.65 -4.24 -1.43
C LEU A 70 -10.17 -4.34 -1.26
N THR A 71 -10.67 -5.56 -1.12
CA THR A 71 -12.09 -5.87 -0.96
C THR A 71 -12.29 -6.69 0.31
N LYS A 72 -13.55 -6.91 0.73
CA LYS A 72 -13.90 -7.70 1.92
C LYS A 72 -13.19 -7.21 3.21
N LEU A 73 -13.03 -5.89 3.32
CA LEU A 73 -12.43 -5.25 4.49
C LEU A 73 -13.46 -5.16 5.62
N ASN A 74 -13.03 -5.54 6.82
CA ASN A 74 -13.83 -5.33 8.03
C ASN A 74 -13.90 -3.83 8.36
N PRO A 75 -14.97 -3.35 9.01
CA PRO A 75 -15.06 -1.96 9.43
C PRO A 75 -13.90 -1.54 10.35
N GLY A 76 -13.52 -0.26 10.28
CA GLY A 76 -12.44 0.33 11.08
C GLY A 76 -11.53 1.23 10.27
N ARG A 77 -10.45 1.69 10.91
CA ARG A 77 -9.44 2.56 10.30
C ARG A 77 -8.28 1.72 9.78
N TYR A 78 -7.87 1.97 8.55
CA TYR A 78 -6.75 1.32 7.92
C TYR A 78 -5.64 2.32 7.66
N HIS A 79 -4.40 1.88 7.83
CA HIS A 79 -3.20 2.61 7.46
C HIS A 79 -2.37 1.78 6.49
N PHE A 80 -1.80 2.45 5.50
CA PHE A 80 -1.09 1.83 4.40
C PHE A 80 0.28 2.48 4.22
N ALA A 81 1.28 1.66 3.91
CA ALA A 81 2.59 2.11 3.48
C ALA A 81 3.14 1.15 2.42
N VAL A 82 3.91 1.66 1.46
CA VAL A 82 4.54 0.85 0.41
C VAL A 82 6.05 1.06 0.42
N VAL A 83 6.82 -0.01 0.20
CA VAL A 83 8.28 0.06 0.02
C VAL A 83 8.69 -0.72 -1.23
N GLY A 84 9.64 -0.17 -1.98
CA GLY A 84 10.26 -0.84 -3.12
C GLY A 84 11.47 -1.69 -2.73
N LYS A 85 11.63 -2.84 -3.40
CA LYS A 85 12.79 -3.73 -3.33
C LYS A 85 13.40 -3.86 -4.73
N ASP A 86 14.68 -3.54 -4.88
CA ASP A 86 15.37 -3.68 -6.18
C ASP A 86 15.82 -5.12 -6.49
N ILE A 87 16.36 -5.31 -7.69
CA ILE A 87 16.95 -6.58 -8.17
C ILE A 87 18.11 -7.09 -7.31
N TYR A 88 18.73 -6.23 -6.50
CA TYR A 88 19.79 -6.61 -5.55
C TYR A 88 19.25 -6.92 -4.15
N GLY A 89 17.93 -6.91 -3.99
CA GLY A 89 17.26 -7.21 -2.73
C GLY A 89 17.30 -6.08 -1.69
N ARG A 90 17.73 -4.88 -2.08
CA ARG A 90 17.80 -3.72 -1.18
C ARG A 90 16.44 -3.06 -1.10
N TYR A 91 16.08 -2.57 0.08
CA TYR A 91 14.84 -1.83 0.31
C TYR A 91 15.11 -0.32 0.34
N GLY A 92 14.20 0.42 -0.30
CA GLY A 92 14.16 1.88 -0.20
C GLY A 92 13.47 2.37 1.08
N PRO A 93 13.25 3.68 1.19
CA PRO A 93 12.37 4.23 2.21
C PRO A 93 10.90 3.82 1.95
N TYR A 94 10.12 3.73 3.02
CA TYR A 94 8.67 3.60 2.94
C TYR A 94 8.04 4.88 2.37
N SER A 95 6.90 4.75 1.71
CA SER A 95 6.00 5.85 1.42
C SER A 95 5.56 6.56 2.71
N ASP A 96 5.01 7.76 2.58
CA ASP A 96 4.23 8.33 3.67
C ASP A 96 3.00 7.45 3.97
N ILE A 97 2.61 7.42 5.23
CA ILE A 97 1.46 6.62 5.67
C ILE A 97 0.18 7.29 5.18
N GLN A 98 -0.63 6.54 4.43
CA GLN A 98 -1.97 6.95 4.03
C GLN A 98 -3.01 6.21 4.84
N SER A 99 -4.09 6.89 5.22
CA SER A 99 -5.13 6.31 6.08
C SER A 99 -6.52 6.46 5.48
N THR A 100 -7.39 5.47 5.72
CA THR A 100 -8.81 5.56 5.34
C THR A 100 -9.68 4.79 6.32
N THR A 101 -10.95 5.18 6.42
CA THR A 101 -11.94 4.48 7.26
C THR A 101 -12.89 3.70 6.38
N VAL A 102 -13.04 2.41 6.67
CA VAL A 102 -14.06 1.54 6.10
C VAL A 102 -15.23 1.49 7.07
N SER A 103 -16.39 1.96 6.63
CA SER A 103 -17.63 1.91 7.40
C SER A 103 -18.28 0.54 7.29
N ALA A 104 -19.10 0.17 8.28
CA ALA A 104 -20.00 -0.98 8.14
C ALA A 104 -20.92 -0.78 6.92
N VAL A 105 -21.38 -1.89 6.35
CA VAL A 105 -22.53 -1.83 5.45
C VAL A 105 -23.72 -1.62 6.36
N ASP A 106 -24.46 -0.54 6.17
CA ASP A 106 -25.79 -0.42 6.75
C ASP A 106 -26.61 -1.59 6.16
N CYS A 107 -27.02 -2.51 7.02
CA CYS A 107 -27.94 -3.60 6.67
C CYS A 107 -29.36 -3.06 6.52
#